data_AF-A0A319DUC0-F1
#
_entry.id   AF-A0A319DUC0-F1
#
_cell.length_a   1.000
_cell.length_b   1.000
_cell.length_c   1.000
_cell.angle_alpha   90.00
_cell.angle_beta   90.00
_cell.angle_gamma   90.00
#
_symmetry.space_group_name_H-M   'P 1'
#
loop_
_entity.id
_entity.type
_entity.pdbx_description
1 polymer ?
#
loop_
_entity_poly.entity_id
_entity_poly.type
_entity_poly.pdbx_seq_one_letter_code
_entity_poly.pdbx_strand_id
1 'polypeptide(L)'
;MPVASLYLLALTTDTSTFLNSLRSTRTVIVSSRPRHAVIRPTILDKDILTKTPWDLLILIQPPPDSPPIPPSLQSQIKSQYHVTVGVPSKLLSTYASRDESLRRTAPSIPLTGSLDQARSKPSSQNLELSPELIAFMDELTSQHPGPVTMLNLLHFNQPGGKKSYYQYGQAFIPVAGKRGGDAKLVGNVVKPKSATDAVVDSREDWARREEDWWNEISIVHYPSIRHFCDMLAGEDYQGINEKYRLSALKDTFLLCTTEFNVESSSAKL
;
A
#
# COMPACT_ATOMS: atom_id res chain seq x y z
N MET A 1 9.24 -12.40 -13.53
CA MET A 1 8.57 -11.18 -13.05
C MET A 1 9.61 -10.09 -12.96
N PRO A 2 9.42 -8.92 -13.61
CA PRO A 2 10.28 -7.76 -13.39
C PRO A 2 10.37 -7.44 -11.89
N VAL A 3 11.58 -7.08 -11.46
CA VAL A 3 11.86 -6.69 -10.09
C VAL A 3 11.60 -5.19 -9.94
N ALA A 4 10.93 -4.83 -8.87
CA ALA A 4 10.76 -3.48 -8.37
C ALA A 4 11.18 -3.43 -6.91
N SER A 5 11.39 -2.23 -6.39
CA SER A 5 11.74 -1.99 -5.00
C SER A 5 10.70 -1.07 -4.38
N LEU A 6 10.06 -1.55 -3.31
CA LEU A 6 9.14 -0.77 -2.51
C LEU A 6 9.93 -0.11 -1.38
N TYR A 7 9.81 1.20 -1.21
CA TYR A 7 10.43 1.94 -0.12
C TYR A 7 9.40 2.76 0.65
N LEU A 8 9.57 2.79 1.97
CA LEU A 8 9.15 3.90 2.82
C LEU A 8 10.41 4.68 3.22
N LEU A 9 10.39 6.00 3.02
CA LEU A 9 11.51 6.89 3.27
C LEU A 9 11.11 8.00 4.22
N ALA A 10 11.93 8.23 5.25
CA ALA A 10 11.96 9.45 6.02
C ALA A 10 13.13 10.28 5.47
N LEU A 11 12.86 11.50 5.05
CA LEU A 11 13.79 12.33 4.28
C LEU A 11 14.36 13.46 5.15
N THR A 12 15.56 13.92 4.80
CA THR A 12 16.16 15.14 5.37
C THR A 12 15.89 16.38 4.48
N THR A 13 15.20 16.19 3.36
CA THR A 13 14.88 17.21 2.35
C THR A 13 13.39 17.20 2.04
N ASP A 14 12.90 18.22 1.33
CA ASP A 14 11.54 18.25 0.79
C ASP A 14 11.29 17.05 -0.15
N THR A 15 10.17 16.36 0.06
CA THR A 15 9.78 15.18 -0.72
C THR A 15 9.74 15.42 -2.23
N SER A 16 9.30 16.60 -2.66
CA SER A 16 9.21 17.01 -4.07
C SER A 16 10.61 17.12 -4.69
N THR A 17 11.57 17.68 -3.94
CA THR A 17 12.97 17.80 -4.38
C THR A 17 13.60 16.43 -4.57
N PHE A 18 13.40 15.53 -3.59
CA PHE A 18 13.87 14.16 -3.67
C PHE A 18 13.25 13.42 -4.86
N LEU A 19 11.92 13.49 -5.01
CA LEU A 19 11.19 12.82 -6.09
C LEU A 19 11.59 13.30 -7.49
N ASN A 20 11.78 14.61 -7.68
CA ASN A 20 12.23 15.16 -8.96
C ASN A 20 13.63 14.63 -9.33
N SER A 21 14.53 14.59 -8.36
CA SER A 21 15.87 14.04 -8.55
C SER A 21 15.81 12.54 -8.86
N LEU A 22 14.97 11.78 -8.17
CA LEU A 22 14.80 10.34 -8.39
C LEU A 22 14.24 10.03 -9.79
N ARG A 23 13.23 10.76 -10.24
CA ARG A 23 12.59 10.58 -11.56
C ARG A 23 13.54 10.81 -12.74
N SER A 24 14.62 11.58 -12.54
CA SER A 24 15.63 11.78 -13.59
C SER A 24 16.47 10.53 -13.88
N THR A 25 16.49 9.56 -12.95
CA THR A 25 17.34 8.36 -13.05
C THR A 25 16.60 7.04 -12.86
N ARG A 26 15.33 7.06 -12.44
CA ARG A 26 14.54 5.88 -12.11
C ARG A 26 13.13 5.95 -12.68
N THR A 27 12.61 4.78 -13.05
CA THR A 27 11.18 4.62 -13.34
C THR A 27 10.43 4.54 -12.02
N VAL A 28 9.70 5.59 -11.68
CA VAL A 28 8.82 5.65 -10.51
C VAL A 28 7.42 5.18 -10.90
N ILE A 29 7.01 4.02 -10.39
CA ILE A 29 5.68 3.45 -10.64
C ILE A 29 4.65 4.10 -9.71
N VAL A 30 4.97 4.17 -8.42
CA VAL A 30 4.12 4.77 -7.38
C VAL A 30 4.94 5.77 -6.60
N SER A 31 4.33 6.93 -6.29
CA SER A 31 4.84 7.89 -5.33
C SER A 31 3.69 8.47 -4.52
N SER A 32 3.63 8.20 -3.22
CA SER A 32 2.57 8.68 -2.35
C SER A 32 3.07 9.09 -0.98
N ARG A 33 2.32 9.98 -0.33
CA ARG A 33 2.57 10.45 1.02
C ARG A 33 1.88 9.53 2.01
N PRO A 34 2.59 8.91 2.97
CA PRO A 34 2.01 8.18 4.08
C PRO A 34 1.07 9.07 4.91
N ARG A 35 -0.12 8.55 5.27
CA ARG A 35 -1.12 9.28 6.06
C ARG A 35 -1.44 8.60 7.38
N HIS A 36 -1.81 7.32 7.34
CA HIS A 36 -2.25 6.61 8.54
C HIS A 36 -2.08 5.09 8.42
N ALA A 37 -1.55 4.46 9.46
CA ALA A 37 -1.46 3.01 9.56
C ALA A 37 -2.80 2.43 10.04
N VAL A 38 -3.65 2.01 9.09
CA VAL A 38 -4.98 1.44 9.35
C VAL A 38 -4.88 0.10 10.08
N ILE A 39 -3.92 -0.75 9.69
CA ILE A 39 -3.55 -1.95 10.44
C ILE A 39 -2.07 -1.88 10.74
N ARG A 40 -1.72 -2.05 12.01
CA ARG A 40 -0.35 -2.08 12.50
C ARG A 40 0.10 -3.55 12.60
N PRO A 41 1.27 -3.92 12.06
CA PRO A 41 1.78 -5.28 12.17
C PRO A 41 2.14 -5.59 13.63
N THR A 42 2.06 -6.87 13.99
CA THR A 42 2.32 -7.33 15.37
C THR A 42 3.54 -8.22 15.49
N ILE A 43 4.02 -8.77 14.38
CA ILE A 43 5.11 -9.75 14.30
C ILE A 43 6.26 -9.18 13.49
N LEU A 44 6.00 -8.76 12.25
CA LEU A 44 7.02 -8.37 11.28
C LEU A 44 7.25 -6.87 11.28
N ASP A 45 8.53 -6.47 11.41
CA ASP A 45 9.02 -5.10 11.19
C ASP A 45 8.24 -4.01 11.94
N LYS A 46 7.57 -4.40 13.04
CA LYS A 46 6.54 -3.56 13.66
C LYS A 46 7.06 -2.22 14.13
N ASP A 47 8.26 -2.20 14.70
CA ASP A 47 8.83 -1.01 15.28
C ASP A 47 9.22 -0.01 14.18
N ILE A 48 9.96 -0.45 13.17
CA ILE A 48 10.36 0.43 12.07
C ILE A 48 9.15 0.93 11.27
N LEU A 49 8.15 0.07 11.00
CA LEU A 49 6.97 0.42 10.22
C LEU A 49 6.01 1.37 10.96
N THR A 50 5.93 1.31 12.30
CA THR A 50 4.93 2.08 13.07
C THR A 50 5.50 3.24 13.87
N LYS A 51 6.79 3.24 14.22
CA LYS A 51 7.43 4.29 15.03
C LYS A 51 8.14 5.35 14.18
N THR A 52 8.38 5.07 12.89
CA THR A 52 9.06 6.01 11.99
C THR A 52 8.03 6.91 11.29
N PRO A 53 8.17 8.25 11.35
CA PRO A 53 7.36 9.15 10.55
C PRO A 53 7.85 9.12 9.11
N TRP A 54 7.14 8.40 8.26
CA TRP A 54 7.49 8.25 6.84
C TRP A 54 6.98 9.44 6.01
N ASP A 55 7.85 10.02 5.19
CA ASP A 55 7.52 11.14 4.30
C ASP A 55 7.06 10.66 2.93
N LEU A 56 7.58 9.52 2.48
CA LEU A 56 7.43 9.06 1.11
C LEU A 56 7.32 7.53 1.00
N LEU A 57 6.24 7.07 0.39
CA LEU A 57 6.11 5.72 -0.17
C LEU A 57 6.43 5.76 -1.67
N ILE A 58 7.35 4.92 -2.13
CA ILE A 58 7.63 4.74 -3.56
C ILE A 58 7.70 3.27 -3.95
N LEU A 59 7.28 2.98 -5.18
CA LEU A 59 7.59 1.74 -5.88
C LEU A 59 8.37 2.11 -7.14
N ILE A 60 9.61 1.66 -7.24
CA ILE A 60 10.52 2.03 -8.33
C ILE A 60 11.10 0.82 -9.04
N GLN A 61 11.42 0.97 -10.32
CA GLN A 61 12.25 0.01 -11.05
C GLN A 61 13.65 0.60 -11.26
N PRO A 62 14.71 -0.03 -10.70
CA PRO A 62 16.06 0.33 -11.06
C PRO A 62 16.39 -0.06 -12.51
N PRO A 63 17.31 0.68 -13.16
CA PRO A 63 18.05 0.16 -14.30
C PRO A 63 18.77 -1.15 -13.95
N PRO A 64 19.09 -1.99 -14.96
CA PRO A 64 19.95 -3.15 -14.76
C PRO A 64 21.25 -2.76 -14.04
N ASP A 65 21.71 -3.63 -13.14
CA ASP A 65 23.00 -3.54 -12.44
C ASP A 65 23.25 -2.22 -11.69
N SER A 66 22.18 -1.54 -11.28
CA SER A 66 22.21 -0.29 -10.51
C SER A 66 21.48 -0.43 -9.18
N PRO A 67 21.93 0.24 -8.10
CA PRO A 67 21.20 0.25 -6.85
C PRO A 67 19.82 0.93 -7.03
N PRO A 68 18.75 0.46 -6.36
CA PRO A 68 17.42 1.06 -6.47
C PRO A 68 17.42 2.57 -6.20
N ILE A 69 18.01 2.98 -5.08
CA ILE A 69 18.26 4.39 -4.78
C ILE A 69 19.68 4.77 -5.27
N PRO A 70 19.83 5.79 -6.13
CA PRO A 70 21.14 6.31 -6.53
C PRO A 70 22.00 6.72 -5.31
N PRO A 71 23.32 6.44 -5.30
CA PRO A 71 24.21 6.85 -4.20
C PRO A 71 24.14 8.35 -3.87
N SER A 72 23.95 9.20 -4.89
CA SER A 72 23.82 10.65 -4.75
C SER A 72 22.60 11.10 -3.93
N LEU A 73 21.58 10.25 -3.80
CA LEU A 73 20.36 10.54 -3.04
C LEU A 73 20.38 9.96 -1.62
N GLN A 74 21.37 9.13 -1.28
CA GLN A 74 21.42 8.45 0.02
C GLN A 74 21.58 9.44 1.18
N SER A 75 22.34 10.53 1.00
CA SER A 75 22.51 11.58 2.03
C SER A 75 21.22 12.35 2.34
N GLN A 76 20.19 12.21 1.49
CA GLN A 76 18.89 12.85 1.67
C GLN A 76 17.88 11.97 2.44
N ILE A 77 18.28 10.76 2.83
CA ILE A 77 17.44 9.76 3.50
C ILE A 77 17.89 9.67 4.96
N LYS A 78 16.99 10.00 5.88
CA LYS A 78 17.20 9.85 7.33
C LYS A 78 16.98 8.41 7.77
N SER A 79 15.93 7.78 7.27
CA SER A 79 15.57 6.40 7.57
C SER A 79 14.87 5.79 6.38
N GLN A 80 15.04 4.48 6.19
CA GLN A 80 14.38 3.76 5.11
C GLN A 80 13.92 2.39 5.56
N TYR A 81 12.79 1.97 5.03
CA TYR A 81 12.34 0.59 5.03
C TYR A 81 12.14 0.18 3.58
N HIS A 82 12.64 -1.00 3.18
CA HIS A 82 12.46 -1.48 1.82
C HIS A 82 12.36 -2.98 1.70
N VAL A 83 11.62 -3.41 0.67
CA VAL A 83 11.51 -4.81 0.27
C VAL A 83 11.62 -4.93 -1.25
N THR A 84 12.25 -6.02 -1.69
CA THR A 84 12.33 -6.38 -3.11
C THR A 84 11.08 -7.12 -3.54
N VAL A 85 10.46 -6.68 -4.64
CA VAL A 85 9.17 -7.18 -5.11
C VAL A 85 9.24 -7.63 -6.55
N GLY A 86 8.77 -8.85 -6.82
CA GLY A 86 8.50 -9.35 -8.16
C GLY A 86 7.06 -9.02 -8.57
N VAL A 87 6.91 -8.17 -9.60
CA VAL A 87 5.59 -7.76 -10.10
C VAL A 87 5.31 -8.43 -11.46
N PRO A 88 4.08 -8.91 -11.74
CA PRO A 88 3.73 -9.38 -13.08
C PRO A 88 3.91 -8.29 -14.15
N SER A 89 4.59 -8.62 -15.26
CA SER A 89 4.92 -7.63 -16.32
C SER A 89 3.70 -6.91 -16.87
N LYS A 90 2.58 -7.63 -17.02
CA LYS A 90 1.32 -7.06 -17.52
C LYS A 90 0.79 -5.96 -16.59
N LEU A 91 0.87 -6.15 -15.27
CA LEU A 91 0.42 -5.14 -14.30
C LEU A 91 1.29 -3.88 -14.39
N LEU A 92 2.61 -4.04 -14.54
CA LEU A 92 3.51 -2.89 -14.71
C LEU A 92 3.26 -2.14 -16.02
N SER A 93 3.17 -2.86 -17.14
CA SER A 93 3.01 -2.24 -18.46
C SER A 93 1.70 -1.46 -18.61
N THR A 94 0.64 -1.87 -17.91
CA THR A 94 -0.66 -1.19 -17.93
C THR A 94 -0.89 -0.27 -16.72
N TYR A 95 0.09 -0.15 -15.81
CA TYR A 95 -0.13 0.55 -14.54
C TYR A 95 -0.57 2.00 -14.77
N ALA A 96 0.20 2.76 -15.55
CA ALA A 96 -0.04 4.19 -15.75
C ALA A 96 -1.44 4.48 -16.33
N SER A 97 -1.86 3.74 -17.36
CA SER A 97 -3.17 3.93 -17.98
C SER A 97 -4.33 3.48 -17.09
N ARG A 98 -4.16 2.39 -16.34
CA ARG A 98 -5.15 1.92 -15.35
C ARG A 98 -5.32 2.94 -14.23
N ASP A 99 -4.20 3.42 -13.70
CA ASP A 99 -4.13 4.36 -12.60
C ASP A 99 -4.73 5.73 -12.97
N GLU A 100 -4.46 6.22 -14.19
CA GLU A 100 -5.12 7.41 -14.73
C GLU A 100 -6.63 7.23 -14.91
N SER A 101 -7.07 6.08 -15.43
CA SER A 101 -8.48 5.77 -15.61
C SER A 101 -9.24 5.78 -14.27
N LEU A 102 -8.68 5.13 -13.25
CA LEU A 102 -9.27 5.09 -11.91
C LEU A 102 -9.39 6.48 -11.28
N ARG A 103 -8.36 7.32 -11.41
CA ARG A 103 -8.43 8.72 -10.96
C ARG A 103 -9.50 9.51 -11.68
N ARG A 104 -9.65 9.31 -13.00
CA ARG A 104 -10.63 10.03 -13.81
C ARG A 104 -12.06 9.67 -13.43
N THR A 105 -12.32 8.40 -13.10
CA THR A 105 -13.65 7.93 -12.73
C THR A 105 -13.98 8.15 -11.25
N ALA A 106 -12.98 8.27 -10.38
CA ALA A 106 -13.16 8.42 -8.94
C ALA A 106 -14.23 9.45 -8.52
N PRO A 107 -14.29 10.69 -9.05
CA PRO A 107 -15.31 11.66 -8.63
C PRO A 107 -16.75 11.26 -8.94
N SER A 108 -16.96 10.32 -9.89
CA SER A 108 -18.28 9.88 -10.33
C SER A 108 -18.81 8.66 -9.57
N ILE A 109 -17.99 8.03 -8.72
CA ILE A 109 -18.38 6.85 -7.96
C ILE A 109 -19.16 7.29 -6.70
N PRO A 110 -20.38 6.79 -6.48
CA PRO A 110 -21.13 7.07 -5.25
C PRO A 110 -20.74 6.13 -4.11
N LEU A 111 -20.96 6.58 -2.87
CA LEU A 111 -20.97 5.72 -1.68
C LEU A 111 -22.20 4.80 -1.70
N THR A 112 -22.14 3.63 -1.05
CA THR A 112 -23.29 2.73 -0.96
C THR A 112 -24.22 3.05 0.21
N GLY A 113 -23.84 3.99 1.08
CA GLY A 113 -24.59 4.34 2.29
C GLY A 113 -24.33 3.38 3.46
N SER A 114 -23.34 2.50 3.34
CA SER A 114 -22.98 1.56 4.41
C SER A 114 -22.39 2.31 5.61
N LEU A 115 -21.65 3.39 5.37
CA LEU A 115 -21.12 4.25 6.43
C LEU A 115 -22.18 4.76 7.41
N ASP A 116 -23.33 5.19 6.89
CA ASP A 116 -24.38 5.80 7.71
C ASP A 116 -25.02 4.77 8.65
N GLN A 117 -25.06 3.50 8.22
CA GLN A 117 -25.58 2.38 9.01
C GLN A 117 -24.59 1.90 10.08
N ALA A 118 -23.28 2.04 9.83
CA ALA A 118 -22.23 1.46 10.67
C ALA A 118 -21.80 2.30 11.89
N ARG A 119 -22.17 3.58 11.98
CA ARG A 119 -21.81 4.49 13.09
C ARG A 119 -22.32 4.05 14.49
N SER A 120 -23.01 2.91 14.59
CA SER A 120 -23.62 2.36 15.80
C SER A 120 -22.94 1.10 16.37
N LYS A 121 -21.90 0.55 15.72
CA LYS A 121 -21.28 -0.72 16.12
C LYS A 121 -19.90 -0.54 16.79
N PRO A 122 -19.56 -1.31 17.85
CA PRO A 122 -18.22 -1.33 18.44
C PRO A 122 -17.21 -2.00 17.51
N SER A 123 -15.94 -1.58 17.56
CA SER A 123 -14.89 -2.00 16.61
C SER A 123 -13.97 -3.11 17.13
N SER A 124 -13.57 -4.01 16.25
CA SER A 124 -12.48 -4.97 16.44
C SER A 124 -11.23 -4.63 15.59
N GLN A 125 -10.09 -5.29 15.87
CA GLN A 125 -8.85 -5.16 15.08
C GLN A 125 -8.91 -5.88 13.71
N ASN A 126 -10.04 -6.48 13.34
CA ASN A 126 -10.19 -7.32 12.15
C ASN A 126 -10.53 -6.55 10.86
N LEU A 127 -9.97 -5.34 10.68
CA LEU A 127 -10.29 -4.44 9.57
C LEU A 127 -11.79 -4.07 9.56
N GLU A 128 -12.20 -3.43 10.64
CA GLU A 128 -13.52 -2.84 10.87
C GLU A 128 -13.41 -1.32 11.04
N LEU A 129 -14.55 -0.62 11.05
CA LEU A 129 -14.59 0.81 11.32
C LEU A 129 -14.36 1.09 12.81
N SER A 130 -13.11 1.38 13.16
CA SER A 130 -12.76 1.87 14.49
C SER A 130 -13.06 3.35 14.67
N PRO A 131 -13.29 3.83 15.91
CA PRO A 131 -13.39 5.25 16.19
C PRO A 131 -12.16 6.04 15.73
N GLU A 132 -10.96 5.47 15.86
CA GLU A 132 -9.70 6.05 15.34
C GLU A 132 -9.77 6.23 13.82
N LEU A 133 -10.23 5.22 13.09
CA LEU A 133 -10.34 5.27 11.64
C LEU A 133 -11.43 6.24 11.17
N ILE A 134 -12.53 6.36 11.89
CA ILE A 134 -13.59 7.35 11.61
C ILE A 134 -13.06 8.77 11.78
N ALA A 135 -12.35 9.04 12.89
CA ALA A 135 -11.74 10.34 13.13
C ALA A 135 -10.72 10.69 12.04
N PHE A 136 -9.86 9.75 11.67
CA PHE A 136 -8.91 9.91 10.56
C PHE A 136 -9.62 10.12 9.22
N MET A 137 -10.71 9.40 8.95
CA MET A 137 -11.50 9.58 7.73
C MET A 137 -12.04 11.01 7.64
N ASP A 138 -12.62 11.53 8.72
CA ASP A 138 -13.17 12.88 8.76
C ASP A 138 -12.06 13.93 8.61
N GLU A 139 -10.92 13.76 9.29
CA GLU A 139 -9.73 14.61 9.14
C GLU A 139 -9.21 14.62 7.70
N LEU A 140 -8.91 13.44 7.14
CA LEU A 140 -8.33 13.33 5.81
C LEU A 140 -9.32 13.82 4.74
N THR A 141 -10.63 13.59 4.90
CA THR A 141 -11.64 14.11 3.97
C THR A 141 -11.58 15.64 3.88
N SER A 142 -11.34 16.33 5.00
CA SER A 142 -11.22 17.80 5.02
C SER A 142 -9.96 18.32 4.31
N GLN A 143 -8.86 17.57 4.38
CA GLN A 143 -7.56 17.96 3.80
C GLN A 143 -7.38 17.47 2.36
N HIS A 144 -7.98 16.32 2.04
CA HIS A 144 -7.84 15.59 0.78
C HIS A 144 -9.11 14.77 0.48
N PRO A 145 -10.13 15.38 -0.14
CA PRO A 145 -11.38 14.67 -0.48
C PRO A 145 -11.22 13.67 -1.64
N GLY A 146 -10.04 13.64 -2.27
CA GLY A 146 -9.78 12.86 -3.48
C GLY A 146 -9.27 11.43 -3.22
N PRO A 147 -8.76 10.79 -4.29
CA PRO A 147 -8.29 9.41 -4.26
C PRO A 147 -7.26 9.10 -3.17
N VAL A 148 -7.41 7.93 -2.56
CA VAL A 148 -6.42 7.36 -1.63
C VAL A 148 -5.87 6.05 -2.17
N THR A 149 -4.65 5.73 -1.76
CA THR A 149 -3.95 4.51 -2.12
C THR A 149 -3.57 3.76 -0.84
N MET A 150 -3.98 2.49 -0.76
CA MET A 150 -3.69 1.59 0.34
C MET A 150 -2.54 0.65 -0.02
N LEU A 151 -1.45 0.72 0.73
CA LEU A 151 -0.39 -0.29 0.70
C LEU A 151 -0.72 -1.39 1.70
N ASN A 152 -0.78 -2.63 1.23
CA ASN A 152 -0.77 -3.81 2.11
C ASN A 152 0.59 -4.49 2.03
N LEU A 153 1.16 -4.83 3.19
CA LEU A 153 2.14 -5.90 3.32
C LEU A 153 1.43 -7.10 3.96
N LEU A 154 1.62 -8.28 3.40
CA LEU A 154 0.87 -9.48 3.73
C LEU A 154 1.80 -10.62 4.10
N HIS A 155 1.61 -11.19 5.29
CA HIS A 155 2.30 -12.37 5.75
C HIS A 155 1.26 -13.47 5.98
N PHE A 156 1.39 -14.59 5.28
CA PHE A 156 0.37 -15.63 5.24
C PHE A 156 0.59 -16.70 6.31
N ASN A 157 -0.51 -17.23 6.85
CA ASN A 157 -0.48 -18.45 7.66
C ASN A 157 -0.05 -19.65 6.81
N GLN A 158 0.64 -20.59 7.46
CA GLN A 158 1.04 -21.86 6.85
C GLN A 158 0.44 -23.04 7.62
N PRO A 159 0.01 -24.10 6.91
CA PRO A 159 -0.17 -24.18 5.46
C PRO A 159 -1.47 -23.48 4.98
N GLY A 160 -1.50 -23.06 3.72
CA GLY A 160 -2.77 -22.73 3.02
C GLY A 160 -3.24 -21.27 3.07
N GLY A 161 -2.61 -20.39 3.84
CA GLY A 161 -2.99 -18.97 3.94
C GLY A 161 -2.98 -18.25 2.59
N LYS A 162 -1.94 -18.46 1.77
CA LYS A 162 -1.85 -17.87 0.42
C LYS A 162 -3.02 -18.27 -0.49
N LYS A 163 -3.48 -19.52 -0.40
CA LYS A 163 -4.62 -20.01 -1.20
C LYS A 163 -5.93 -19.37 -0.73
N SER A 164 -6.15 -19.28 0.58
CA SER A 164 -7.31 -18.60 1.14
C SER A 164 -7.31 -17.11 0.78
N TYR A 165 -6.16 -16.44 0.84
CA TYR A 165 -6.05 -15.04 0.46
C TYR A 165 -6.27 -14.81 -1.04
N TYR A 166 -5.85 -15.74 -1.89
CA TYR A 166 -6.20 -15.69 -3.32
C TYR A 166 -7.73 -15.73 -3.53
N GLN A 167 -8.44 -16.59 -2.78
CA GLN A 167 -9.92 -16.63 -2.82
C GLN A 167 -10.53 -15.32 -2.32
N TYR A 168 -9.97 -14.71 -1.27
CA TYR A 168 -10.33 -13.36 -0.84
C TYR A 168 -10.16 -12.35 -1.98
N GLY A 169 -9.01 -12.34 -2.66
CA GLY A 169 -8.74 -11.42 -3.78
C GLY A 169 -9.75 -11.56 -4.92
N GLN A 170 -10.18 -12.78 -5.26
CA GLN A 170 -11.22 -13.01 -6.26
C GLN A 170 -12.59 -12.46 -5.82
N ALA A 171 -12.96 -12.66 -4.55
CA ALA A 171 -14.22 -12.17 -3.99
C ALA A 171 -14.20 -10.64 -3.75
N PHE A 172 -13.02 -10.07 -3.52
CA PHE A 172 -12.81 -8.64 -3.28
C PHE A 172 -13.15 -7.79 -4.50
N ILE A 173 -12.82 -8.24 -5.71
CA ILE A 173 -13.04 -7.47 -6.96
C ILE A 173 -14.48 -6.94 -7.09
N PRO A 174 -15.54 -7.78 -7.06
CA PRO A 174 -16.91 -7.28 -7.19
C PRO A 174 -17.37 -6.46 -5.96
N VAL A 175 -16.87 -6.76 -4.76
CA VAL A 175 -17.29 -6.06 -3.52
C VAL A 175 -16.69 -4.65 -3.44
N ALA A 176 -15.38 -4.54 -3.67
CA ALA A 176 -14.66 -3.27 -3.69
C ALA A 176 -15.06 -2.44 -4.91
N GLY A 177 -15.25 -3.09 -6.07
CA GLY A 177 -15.62 -2.43 -7.33
C GLY A 177 -16.91 -1.60 -7.25
N LYS A 178 -17.91 -2.02 -6.44
CA LYS A 178 -19.12 -1.22 -6.17
C LYS A 178 -18.83 0.17 -5.62
N ARG A 179 -17.69 0.33 -4.94
CA ARG A 179 -17.23 1.54 -4.26
C ARG A 179 -15.99 2.13 -4.93
N GLY A 180 -15.70 1.69 -6.16
CA GLY A 180 -14.52 2.11 -6.94
C GLY A 180 -13.18 1.58 -6.42
N GLY A 181 -13.20 0.63 -5.47
CA GLY A 181 -12.00 0.00 -4.96
C GLY A 181 -11.35 -0.92 -6.01
N ASP A 182 -10.04 -0.78 -6.22
CA ASP A 182 -9.33 -1.53 -7.25
C ASP A 182 -7.90 -1.89 -6.83
N ALA A 183 -7.54 -3.18 -6.90
CA ALA A 183 -6.18 -3.64 -6.67
C ALA A 183 -5.30 -3.36 -7.90
N LYS A 184 -4.81 -2.11 -8.01
CA LYS A 184 -4.03 -1.62 -9.14
C LYS A 184 -2.75 -2.41 -9.40
N LEU A 185 -2.12 -2.91 -8.33
CA LEU A 185 -0.87 -3.66 -8.40
C LEU A 185 -0.80 -4.69 -7.27
N VAL A 186 -0.33 -5.89 -7.60
CA VAL A 186 0.02 -6.95 -6.65
C VAL A 186 1.40 -7.49 -7.04
N GLY A 187 2.24 -7.78 -6.05
CA GLY A 187 3.58 -8.34 -6.28
C GLY A 187 4.01 -9.25 -5.15
N ASN A 188 4.78 -10.29 -5.47
CA ASN A 188 5.36 -11.16 -4.45
C ASN A 188 6.63 -10.51 -3.90
N VAL A 189 6.83 -10.54 -2.59
CA VAL A 189 8.13 -10.20 -2.01
C VAL A 189 9.11 -11.33 -2.37
N VAL A 190 10.26 -10.99 -2.92
CA VAL A 190 11.24 -11.95 -3.45
C VAL A 190 12.63 -11.66 -2.91
N LYS A 191 13.53 -12.64 -2.97
CA LYS A 191 14.96 -12.41 -2.64
C LYS A 191 15.58 -11.34 -3.57
N PRO A 192 16.44 -10.46 -3.05
CA PRO A 192 17.29 -9.63 -3.90
C PRO A 192 18.21 -10.51 -4.76
N LYS A 193 18.64 -10.02 -5.92
CA LYS A 193 19.41 -10.82 -6.89
C LYS A 193 20.83 -11.18 -6.43
N SER A 194 21.39 -10.44 -5.47
CA SER A 194 22.77 -10.59 -5.01
C SER A 194 22.83 -10.44 -3.50
N ALA A 195 23.59 -11.33 -2.86
CA ALA A 195 23.85 -11.32 -1.41
C ALA A 195 25.10 -10.48 -1.03
N THR A 196 25.87 -10.02 -2.02
CA THR A 196 27.14 -9.30 -1.83
C THR A 196 27.04 -7.80 -2.09
N ASP A 197 25.92 -7.33 -2.64
CA ASP A 197 25.69 -5.90 -2.85
C ASP A 197 25.19 -5.26 -1.55
N ALA A 198 25.65 -4.04 -1.28
CA ALA A 198 25.28 -3.20 -0.13
C ALA A 198 23.77 -2.80 -0.08
N VAL A 199 22.91 -3.51 -0.81
CA VAL A 199 21.46 -3.32 -0.90
C VAL A 199 20.78 -4.58 -0.35
N VAL A 200 21.12 -4.94 0.89
CA VAL A 200 20.31 -5.86 1.69
C VAL A 200 19.01 -5.14 1.99
N ASP A 201 17.88 -5.73 1.60
CA ASP A 201 16.59 -5.14 1.97
C ASP A 201 16.30 -5.29 3.46
N SER A 202 15.26 -4.62 3.96
CA SER A 202 15.06 -4.43 5.40
C SER A 202 14.75 -5.70 6.18
N ARG A 203 14.88 -6.89 5.58
CA ARG A 203 14.66 -8.19 6.20
C ARG A 203 15.81 -8.67 7.10
N GLU A 204 16.94 -7.95 7.12
CA GLU A 204 18.15 -8.15 7.95
C GLU A 204 18.78 -9.55 7.87
N ASP A 205 18.07 -10.60 8.29
CA ASP A 205 18.51 -11.99 8.30
C ASP A 205 18.17 -12.70 6.97
N TRP A 206 19.18 -12.96 6.15
CA TRP A 206 19.07 -13.71 4.90
C TRP A 206 18.89 -15.23 5.06
N ALA A 207 19.20 -15.78 6.24
CA ALA A 207 18.94 -17.18 6.55
C ALA A 207 17.47 -17.42 6.94
N ARG A 208 16.74 -16.33 7.22
CA ARG A 208 15.30 -16.38 7.50
C ARG A 208 14.55 -17.00 6.32
N ARG A 209 13.66 -17.93 6.64
CA ARG A 209 12.90 -18.67 5.64
C ARG A 209 11.91 -17.75 4.93
N GLU A 210 11.65 -17.98 3.64
CA GLU A 210 10.83 -17.07 2.83
C GLU A 210 9.40 -16.95 3.36
N GLU A 211 8.89 -18.03 3.95
CA GLU A 211 7.59 -18.06 4.59
C GLU A 211 7.51 -17.12 5.79
N ASP A 212 8.62 -16.78 6.45
CA ASP A 212 8.66 -15.91 7.63
C ASP A 212 8.76 -14.43 7.28
N TRP A 213 8.80 -14.07 6.00
CA TRP A 213 8.79 -12.68 5.54
C TRP A 213 7.39 -12.16 5.27
N TRP A 214 7.29 -10.86 4.98
CA TRP A 214 6.24 -10.40 4.09
C TRP A 214 6.30 -11.23 2.81
N ASN A 215 5.18 -11.80 2.39
CA ASN A 215 5.12 -12.68 1.23
C ASN A 215 4.60 -11.94 0.00
N GLU A 216 3.71 -10.96 0.20
CA GLU A 216 3.04 -10.23 -0.88
C GLU A 216 2.82 -8.77 -0.50
N ILE A 217 2.85 -7.91 -1.52
CA ILE A 217 2.37 -6.54 -1.44
C ILE A 217 1.14 -6.36 -2.33
N SER A 218 0.23 -5.48 -1.92
CA SER A 218 -0.81 -4.96 -2.82
C SER A 218 -0.96 -3.45 -2.67
N ILE A 219 -1.23 -2.79 -3.79
CA ILE A 219 -1.49 -1.35 -3.88
C ILE A 219 -2.91 -1.19 -4.42
N VAL A 220 -3.79 -0.70 -3.56
CA VAL A 220 -5.23 -0.64 -3.81
C VAL A 220 -5.69 0.81 -3.86
N HIS A 221 -6.41 1.18 -4.91
CA HIS A 221 -7.04 2.48 -5.06
C HIS A 221 -8.42 2.49 -4.43
N TYR A 222 -8.79 3.64 -3.86
CA TYR A 222 -10.19 4.01 -3.60
C TYR A 222 -10.43 5.45 -4.04
N PRO A 223 -11.66 5.80 -4.47
CA PRO A 223 -11.99 7.17 -4.88
C PRO A 223 -11.81 8.22 -3.78
N SER A 224 -11.98 7.84 -2.51
CA SER A 224 -11.56 8.61 -1.34
C SER A 224 -11.50 7.73 -0.08
N ILE A 225 -11.00 8.27 1.03
CA ILE A 225 -11.01 7.56 2.33
C ILE A 225 -12.42 7.16 2.77
N ARG A 226 -13.44 7.95 2.40
CA ARG A 226 -14.85 7.61 2.64
C ARG A 226 -15.27 6.35 1.91
N HIS A 227 -14.80 6.13 0.67
CA HIS A 227 -15.14 4.92 -0.09
C HIS A 227 -14.51 3.67 0.51
N PHE A 228 -13.27 3.80 1.00
CA PHE A 228 -12.63 2.73 1.76
C PHE A 228 -13.42 2.39 3.03
N CYS A 229 -13.78 3.41 3.82
CA CYS A 229 -14.53 3.23 5.05
C CYS A 229 -15.95 2.68 4.77
N ASP A 230 -16.60 3.10 3.69
CA ASP A 230 -17.89 2.57 3.24
C ASP A 230 -17.81 1.10 2.85
N MET A 231 -16.68 0.67 2.26
CA MET A 231 -16.43 -0.74 2.01
C MET A 231 -16.28 -1.51 3.33
N LEU A 232 -15.54 -0.97 4.32
CA LEU A 232 -15.41 -1.61 5.62
C LEU A 232 -16.75 -1.72 6.38
N ALA A 233 -17.66 -0.76 6.19
CA ALA A 233 -19.00 -0.80 6.76
C ALA A 233 -19.91 -1.86 6.12
N GLY A 234 -19.61 -2.29 4.90
CA GLY A 234 -20.48 -3.16 4.12
C GLY A 234 -20.50 -4.60 4.62
N GLU A 235 -21.69 -5.17 4.83
CA GLU A 235 -21.85 -6.59 5.18
C GLU A 235 -21.30 -7.52 4.09
N ASP A 236 -21.39 -7.09 2.82
CA ASP A 236 -20.82 -7.82 1.69
C ASP A 236 -19.30 -7.94 1.75
N TYR A 237 -18.62 -6.92 2.28
CA TYR A 237 -17.20 -6.96 2.58
C TYR A 237 -16.89 -7.79 3.82
N GLN A 238 -17.62 -7.58 4.92
CA GLN A 238 -17.36 -8.31 6.16
C GLN A 238 -17.48 -9.82 5.98
N GLY A 239 -18.47 -10.28 5.21
CA GLY A 239 -18.62 -11.71 4.90
C GLY A 239 -17.41 -12.32 4.17
N ILE A 240 -16.77 -11.62 3.24
CA ILE A 240 -15.56 -12.12 2.56
C ILE A 240 -14.29 -11.95 3.40
N ASN A 241 -14.24 -10.91 4.23
CA ASN A 241 -13.14 -10.64 5.17
C ASN A 241 -13.05 -11.76 6.20
N GLU A 242 -14.15 -12.06 6.89
CA GLU A 242 -14.25 -13.14 7.88
C GLU A 242 -13.96 -14.50 7.27
N LYS A 243 -14.56 -14.79 6.12
CA LYS A 243 -14.48 -16.12 5.49
C LYS A 243 -13.10 -16.46 4.94
N TYR A 244 -12.41 -15.50 4.34
CA TYR A 244 -11.21 -15.78 3.55
C TYR A 244 -9.96 -15.01 4.00
N ARG A 245 -10.09 -13.79 4.55
CA ARG A 245 -8.94 -12.92 4.84
C ARG A 245 -8.35 -13.17 6.21
N LEU A 246 -9.17 -13.20 7.26
CA LEU A 246 -8.69 -13.25 8.64
C LEU A 246 -7.87 -14.52 8.93
N SER A 247 -8.37 -15.69 8.53
CA SER A 247 -7.65 -16.97 8.71
C SER A 247 -6.43 -17.10 7.80
N ALA A 248 -6.36 -16.32 6.71
CA ALA A 248 -5.27 -16.40 5.76
C ALA A 248 -4.00 -15.68 6.23
N LEU A 249 -4.14 -14.63 7.04
CA LEU A 249 -3.05 -13.74 7.42
C LEU A 249 -2.49 -14.09 8.80
N LYS A 250 -1.18 -14.26 8.87
CA LYS A 250 -0.40 -14.36 10.10
C LYS A 250 -0.01 -12.97 10.62
N ASP A 251 0.28 -12.04 9.71
CA ASP A 251 0.49 -10.63 10.04
C ASP A 251 0.14 -9.74 8.84
N THR A 252 -0.12 -8.45 9.09
CA THR A 252 -0.41 -7.48 8.03
C THR A 252 -0.10 -6.05 8.45
N PHE A 253 0.43 -5.28 7.51
CA PHE A 253 0.51 -3.84 7.59
C PHE A 253 -0.37 -3.23 6.52
N LEU A 254 -1.27 -2.32 6.90
CA LEU A 254 -2.12 -1.58 5.97
C LEU A 254 -1.92 -0.09 6.18
N LEU A 255 -1.33 0.56 5.19
CA LEU A 255 -1.00 1.98 5.22
C LEU A 255 -1.85 2.75 4.21
N CYS A 256 -2.62 3.73 4.69
CA CYS A 256 -3.29 4.71 3.87
C CYS A 256 -2.31 5.79 3.42
N THR A 257 -2.32 6.10 2.13
CA THR A 257 -1.46 7.11 1.49
C THR A 257 -2.23 7.95 0.47
N THR A 258 -1.69 9.11 0.10
CA THR A 258 -2.20 9.99 -0.97
C THR A 258 -1.14 10.21 -2.03
N GLU A 259 -1.44 9.97 -3.30
CA GLU A 259 -0.42 10.06 -4.37
C GLU A 259 -0.07 11.52 -4.72
N PHE A 260 1.22 11.82 -4.91
CA PHE A 260 1.73 13.18 -5.14
C PHE A 260 1.24 13.84 -6.44
N ASN A 261 0.89 13.02 -7.44
CA ASN A 261 0.27 13.49 -8.68
C ASN A 261 -1.19 13.97 -8.48
N VAL A 262 -1.84 13.60 -7.38
CA VAL A 262 -3.16 14.09 -6.98
C VAL A 262 -3.03 15.33 -6.09
N GLU A 263 -2.12 15.33 -5.12
CA GLU A 263 -1.91 16.48 -4.21
C GLU A 263 -1.59 17.79 -4.96
N SER A 264 -0.77 17.71 -6.02
CA SER A 264 -0.41 18.86 -6.86
C SER A 264 -1.57 19.42 -7.69
N SER A 265 -2.65 18.65 -7.89
CA SER A 265 -3.84 19.09 -8.63
C SER A 265 -4.82 19.85 -7.73
N SER A 266 -4.86 19.54 -6.43
CA SER A 266 -5.72 20.23 -5.45
C SER A 266 -5.21 21.62 -5.06
N ALA A 267 -3.92 21.91 -5.26
CA ALA A 267 -3.31 23.21 -4.96
C ALA A 267 -3.59 24.30 -6.02
N LYS A 268 -4.41 24.01 -7.04
CA LYS A 268 -4.74 24.92 -8.15
C LYS A 268 -6.20 25.41 -8.15
N LEU A 269 -6.92 25.27 -7.04
CA LEU A 269 -8.28 25.82 -6.85
C LEU A 269 -8.27 26.92 -5.79
#